data_AF-A0A7S2U351-F1
#
_entry.id   AF-A0A7S2U351-F1
#
_cell.length_a   1.000
_cell.length_b   1.000
_cell.length_c   1.000
_cell.angle_alpha   90.00
_cell.angle_beta   90.00
_cell.angle_gamma   90.00
#
_symmetry.space_group_name_H-M   'P 1'
#
loop_
_entity.id
_entity.type
_entity.pdbx_description
1 polymer ?
#
loop_
_entity_poly.entity_id
_entity_poly.type
_entity_poly.pdbx_seq_one_letter_code
_entity_poly.pdbx_strand_id
1 'polypeptide(L)'
;KPLPTATHRYPYHLCLSPITMLTFTFLLLPVARARASIRATASHRPAAMFTAGAAACRRLPRKTLVTALSRSSRRRMRAFGSGSASAVEGYVPPKVWENKERPGVWGKLNQPYAGAREERGVPRGEHALQLYSFATPNGMKAGIFLEELYDRYKTEYDAWPIKISEGDQFTSGFVEVNPNSKIPALLHYTEENEEPVRVFESGSVLLYLADTLDTDQVFILKDPKLRAECISWLFWQVGAAPYLGGGGFKNFFNAEVKIESAIDKYALEVKRQFDVLDRHLGTM
;
A
#
# COMPACT_ATOMS: atom_id res chain seq x y z
N LYS A 1 -28.43 12.71 -10.08
CA LYS A 1 -27.95 13.28 -8.78
C LYS A 1 -26.94 14.37 -9.11
N PRO A 2 -26.92 15.52 -8.40
CA PRO A 2 -25.83 16.48 -8.54
C PRO A 2 -24.49 15.80 -8.21
N LEU A 3 -23.43 16.17 -8.92
CA LEU A 3 -22.08 15.68 -8.65
C LEU A 3 -21.67 16.11 -7.23
N PRO A 4 -20.91 15.26 -6.49
CA PRO A 4 -20.35 15.69 -5.21
C PRO A 4 -19.50 16.94 -5.43
N THR A 5 -19.51 17.88 -4.49
CA THR A 5 -18.63 19.06 -4.48
C THR A 5 -17.25 18.67 -3.95
N ALA A 6 -16.18 19.18 -4.58
CA ALA A 6 -14.83 19.00 -4.07
C ALA A 6 -14.75 19.59 -2.67
N THR A 7 -14.06 18.90 -1.79
CA THR A 7 -13.46 19.57 -0.64
C THR A 7 -12.05 19.96 -1.06
N HIS A 8 -11.75 21.25 -1.08
CA HIS A 8 -10.39 21.74 -1.37
C HIS A 8 -9.33 21.20 -0.38
N ARG A 9 -9.75 20.54 0.71
CA ARG A 9 -8.89 19.91 1.72
C ARG A 9 -9.55 18.69 2.36
N TYR A 10 -8.75 17.71 2.79
CA TYR A 10 -9.23 16.56 3.54
C TYR A 10 -9.67 17.00 4.96
N PRO A 11 -10.86 16.61 5.46
CA PRO A 11 -11.29 17.00 6.80
C PRO A 11 -10.48 16.25 7.88
N TYR A 12 -9.62 16.99 8.59
CA TYR A 12 -8.68 16.48 9.61
C TYR A 12 -9.30 16.12 10.97
N HIS A 13 -10.61 16.30 11.18
CA HIS A 13 -11.23 16.15 12.50
C HIS A 13 -11.70 14.73 12.88
N LEU A 14 -11.35 13.71 12.09
CA LEU A 14 -11.68 12.31 12.41
C LEU A 14 -10.47 11.61 13.03
N CYS A 15 -10.56 11.41 14.36
CA CYS A 15 -9.76 10.55 15.23
C CYS A 15 -8.71 9.68 14.50
N LEU A 16 -7.42 10.03 14.65
CA LEU A 16 -6.29 9.26 14.12
C LEU A 16 -6.39 7.83 14.64
N SER A 17 -6.77 6.90 13.78
CA SER A 17 -6.67 5.48 14.12
C SER A 17 -5.19 5.11 14.29
N PRO A 18 -4.83 4.14 15.17
CA PRO A 18 -3.45 3.64 15.30
C PRO A 18 -2.82 3.21 13.97
N ILE A 19 -3.64 2.87 12.98
CA ILE A 19 -3.26 2.47 11.62
C ILE A 19 -2.67 3.65 10.82
N THR A 20 -3.17 4.87 11.07
CA THR A 20 -2.68 6.09 10.41
C THR A 20 -1.33 6.52 10.99
N MET A 21 -1.16 6.42 12.32
CA MET A 21 0.12 6.73 12.98
C MET A 21 1.26 5.84 12.51
N LEU A 22 1.02 4.55 12.25
CA LEU A 22 2.04 3.63 11.77
C LEU A 22 2.56 3.92 10.36
N THR A 23 1.78 4.59 9.51
CA THR A 23 2.30 5.02 8.19
C THR A 23 3.12 6.31 8.31
N PHE A 24 2.74 7.18 9.25
CA PHE A 24 3.43 8.44 9.56
C PHE A 24 4.86 8.22 10.09
N THR A 25 5.07 7.17 10.88
CA THR A 25 6.37 6.89 11.48
C THR A 25 7.48 6.62 10.44
N PHE A 26 7.15 6.13 9.24
CA PHE A 26 8.18 5.72 8.25
C PHE A 26 8.49 6.78 7.19
N LEU A 27 7.58 7.70 6.91
CA LEU A 27 7.81 8.79 5.94
C LEU A 27 8.36 10.07 6.57
N LEU A 28 8.13 10.30 7.86
CA LEU A 28 8.41 11.61 8.51
C LEU A 28 9.44 11.57 9.65
N LEU A 29 9.81 10.40 10.19
CA LEU A 29 10.91 10.34 11.17
C LEU A 29 12.28 10.83 10.65
N PRO A 30 12.62 10.76 9.34
CA PRO A 30 13.87 11.35 8.85
C PRO A 30 13.94 12.87 9.08
N VAL A 31 12.79 13.56 9.10
CA VAL A 31 12.70 15.02 9.27
C VAL A 31 13.03 15.45 10.71
N ALA A 32 12.71 14.62 11.70
CA ALA A 32 13.03 14.91 13.10
C ALA A 32 14.53 14.77 13.42
N ARG A 33 15.25 13.87 12.74
CA ARG A 33 16.70 13.62 12.97
C ARG A 33 17.63 14.59 12.24
N ALA A 34 17.22 15.17 11.10
CA ALA A 34 18.05 16.14 10.38
C ALA A 34 18.31 17.44 11.17
N ARG A 35 17.41 17.82 12.09
CA ARG A 35 17.62 18.98 12.99
C ARG A 35 18.53 18.68 14.18
N ALA A 36 18.69 17.42 14.57
CA ALA A 36 19.51 17.03 15.74
C ALA A 36 20.98 16.78 15.38
N SER A 37 21.30 16.42 14.13
CA SER A 37 22.65 15.98 13.74
C SER A 37 23.59 17.08 13.23
N ILE A 38 23.15 18.34 13.10
CA ILE A 38 24.01 19.46 12.62
C ILE A 38 24.86 20.07 13.75
N ARG A 39 24.75 19.59 15.00
CA ARG A 39 25.49 20.13 16.15
C ARG A 39 26.55 19.24 16.81
N ALA A 40 26.90 18.09 16.22
CA ALA A 40 27.98 17.25 16.76
C ALA A 40 29.12 17.10 15.74
N THR A 41 30.19 17.82 16.03
CA THR A 41 31.44 17.95 15.28
C THR A 41 32.26 16.67 15.20
N ALA A 42 32.88 16.48 14.02
CA ALA A 42 34.28 16.12 13.78
C ALA A 42 35.01 15.20 14.79
N SER A 43 35.44 14.02 14.34
CA SER A 43 36.86 13.64 14.17
C SER A 43 37.02 12.11 14.12
N HIS A 44 37.54 11.59 13.01
CA HIS A 44 38.69 10.65 12.94
C HIS A 44 38.84 10.05 11.53
N ARG A 45 40.09 10.00 11.07
CA ARG A 45 40.55 9.52 9.75
C ARG A 45 40.94 8.02 9.81
N PRO A 46 41.18 7.37 8.65
CA PRO A 46 40.93 5.93 8.43
C PRO A 46 42.20 5.05 8.49
N ALA A 47 42.00 3.73 8.54
CA ALA A 47 43.01 2.73 8.20
C ALA A 47 42.52 1.84 7.05
N ALA A 48 43.45 1.53 6.13
CA ALA A 48 43.25 0.85 4.85
C ALA A 48 43.73 -0.62 4.86
N MET A 49 43.63 -1.26 3.67
CA MET A 49 43.96 -2.64 3.26
C MET A 49 42.80 -3.64 3.45
N PHE A 50 42.31 -4.33 2.42
CA PHE A 50 43.05 -5.09 1.40
C PHE A 50 42.46 -4.97 -0.01
N THR A 51 43.36 -4.99 -0.99
CA THR A 51 43.15 -5.17 -2.43
C THR A 51 43.18 -6.66 -2.81
N ALA A 52 42.29 -7.06 -3.71
CA ALA A 52 42.38 -8.16 -4.71
C ALA A 52 40.95 -8.70 -4.97
N GLY A 53 40.46 -8.94 -6.18
CA GLY A 53 41.00 -8.79 -7.52
C GLY A 53 39.82 -8.86 -8.50
N ALA A 54 39.91 -8.08 -9.57
CA ALA A 54 39.02 -8.19 -10.72
C ALA A 54 39.49 -9.35 -11.60
N ALA A 55 38.59 -10.25 -12.00
CA ALA A 55 38.48 -10.77 -13.37
C ALA A 55 37.52 -11.97 -13.44
N ALA A 56 36.58 -11.87 -14.39
CA ALA A 56 36.16 -12.90 -15.35
C ALA A 56 34.65 -13.00 -15.47
N CYS A 57 34.09 -12.03 -16.19
CA CYS A 57 32.83 -12.19 -16.90
C CYS A 57 32.99 -13.29 -17.95
N ARG A 58 32.29 -14.42 -17.81
CA ARG A 58 32.09 -15.39 -18.90
C ARG A 58 30.59 -15.56 -19.15
N ARG A 59 30.19 -15.21 -20.37
CA ARG A 59 28.85 -15.41 -20.94
C ARG A 59 28.48 -16.89 -20.91
N LEU A 60 27.37 -17.24 -20.26
CA LEU A 60 26.73 -18.54 -20.40
C LEU A 60 25.77 -18.52 -21.62
N PRO A 61 25.75 -19.58 -22.45
CA PRO A 61 24.92 -19.60 -23.66
C PRO A 61 23.43 -19.76 -23.33
N ARG A 62 22.60 -18.93 -23.98
CA ARG A 62 21.14 -19.05 -24.05
C ARG A 62 20.77 -20.34 -24.78
N LYS A 63 20.50 -21.42 -24.05
CA LYS A 63 19.52 -22.49 -24.37
C LYS A 63 19.53 -23.51 -23.24
N THR A 64 18.36 -24.05 -22.93
CA THR A 64 18.06 -25.03 -21.86
C THR A 64 17.67 -24.43 -20.50
N LEU A 65 16.60 -23.63 -20.47
CA LEU A 65 15.81 -23.37 -19.27
C LEU A 65 14.42 -24.01 -19.39
N VAL A 66 14.35 -25.29 -19.73
CA VAL A 66 13.14 -26.10 -19.51
C VAL A 66 13.60 -27.51 -19.16
N THR A 67 13.05 -28.06 -18.08
CA THR A 67 13.21 -29.45 -17.59
C THR A 67 14.43 -29.77 -16.70
N ALA A 68 14.39 -29.32 -15.44
CA ALA A 68 15.12 -29.98 -14.35
C ALA A 68 14.43 -29.82 -12.98
N LEU A 69 13.12 -30.09 -12.88
CA LEU A 69 12.51 -30.35 -11.58
C LEU A 69 12.83 -31.79 -11.16
N SER A 70 13.91 -31.94 -10.41
CA SER A 70 14.34 -33.23 -9.83
C SER A 70 13.21 -33.87 -9.00
N ARG A 71 13.17 -35.21 -8.94
CA ARG A 71 12.21 -35.98 -8.12
C ARG A 71 12.23 -35.55 -6.63
N SER A 72 13.31 -34.95 -6.15
CA SER A 72 13.44 -34.42 -4.78
C SER A 72 12.56 -33.19 -4.52
N SER A 73 12.34 -32.35 -5.53
CA SER A 73 11.51 -31.14 -5.45
C SER A 73 10.02 -31.50 -5.34
N ARG A 74 9.58 -32.59 -5.98
CA ARG A 74 8.20 -33.09 -5.88
C ARG A 74 7.89 -33.68 -4.49
N ARG A 75 8.88 -34.31 -3.83
CA ARG A 75 8.70 -34.87 -2.49
C ARG A 75 8.61 -33.77 -1.42
N ARG A 76 9.34 -32.66 -1.61
CA ARG A 76 9.29 -31.49 -0.73
C ARG A 76 7.99 -30.68 -0.83
N MET A 77 7.36 -30.61 -2.01
CA MET A 77 6.05 -29.97 -2.15
C MET A 77 4.91 -30.74 -1.46
N ARG A 78 5.01 -32.07 -1.32
CA ARG A 78 3.99 -32.88 -0.58
C ARG A 78 4.03 -32.67 0.93
N ALA A 79 5.14 -32.19 1.48
CA ALA A 79 5.30 -31.98 2.92
C ALA A 79 4.69 -30.66 3.43
N PHE A 80 4.23 -29.78 2.54
CA PHE A 80 3.55 -28.52 2.93
C PHE A 80 2.06 -28.69 3.25
N GLY A 81 1.54 -29.92 3.22
CA GLY A 81 0.11 -30.22 3.28
C GLY A 81 -0.38 -30.99 4.51
N SER A 82 0.31 -30.93 5.65
CA SER A 82 -0.13 -31.61 6.87
C SER A 82 -0.20 -30.64 8.06
N GLY A 83 -0.93 -29.54 7.90
CA GLY A 83 -1.52 -28.83 9.03
C GLY A 83 -2.95 -29.34 9.18
N SER A 84 -3.29 -29.88 10.34
CA SER A 84 -4.67 -30.24 10.68
C SER A 84 -5.50 -28.96 10.70
N ALA A 85 -6.07 -28.60 9.56
CA ALA A 85 -7.20 -27.69 9.55
C ALA A 85 -8.27 -28.39 10.38
N SER A 86 -8.68 -27.78 11.49
CA SER A 86 -9.97 -28.10 12.09
C SER A 86 -10.99 -27.77 11.00
N ALA A 87 -11.34 -28.76 10.17
CA ALA A 87 -12.43 -28.62 9.25
C ALA A 87 -13.62 -28.20 10.11
N VAL A 88 -14.27 -27.09 9.77
CA VAL A 88 -15.61 -26.83 10.27
C VAL A 88 -16.39 -28.08 9.88
N GLU A 89 -16.83 -28.84 10.87
CA GLU A 89 -17.37 -30.18 10.68
C GLU A 89 -18.44 -30.14 9.57
N GLY A 90 -18.18 -30.81 8.44
CA GLY A 90 -19.13 -30.91 7.33
C GLY A 90 -18.94 -30.00 6.10
N TYR A 91 -18.02 -29.03 6.07
CA TYR A 91 -17.78 -28.26 4.82
C TYR A 91 -16.77 -28.94 3.89
N VAL A 92 -17.23 -29.33 2.70
CA VAL A 92 -16.38 -29.84 1.61
C VAL A 92 -16.35 -28.80 0.49
N PRO A 93 -15.20 -28.15 0.19
CA PRO A 93 -15.11 -27.22 -0.93
C PRO A 93 -15.52 -27.89 -2.25
N PRO A 94 -16.31 -27.22 -3.11
CA PRO A 94 -16.66 -27.78 -4.40
C PRO A 94 -15.43 -27.85 -5.31
N LYS A 95 -15.47 -28.75 -6.31
CA LYS A 95 -14.40 -28.90 -7.30
C LYS A 95 -14.14 -27.61 -8.09
N VAL A 96 -15.20 -26.86 -8.35
CA VAL A 96 -15.16 -25.53 -8.96
C VAL A 96 -15.89 -24.60 -8.01
N TRP A 97 -15.26 -23.49 -7.65
CA TRP A 97 -15.88 -22.51 -6.78
C TRP A 97 -17.02 -21.78 -7.52
N GLU A 98 -18.14 -21.59 -6.85
CA GLU A 98 -19.29 -20.86 -7.36
C GLU A 98 -19.59 -19.66 -6.46
N ASN A 99 -19.92 -18.52 -7.07
CA ASN A 99 -20.28 -17.32 -6.32
C ASN A 99 -21.69 -17.47 -5.76
N LYS A 100 -21.79 -17.65 -4.44
CA LYS A 100 -23.06 -17.62 -3.73
C LYS A 100 -23.36 -16.20 -3.28
N GLU A 101 -24.65 -15.85 -3.28
CA GLU A 101 -25.12 -14.59 -2.73
C GLU A 101 -24.72 -14.48 -1.26
N ARG A 102 -24.28 -13.28 -0.88
CA ARG A 102 -23.84 -12.98 0.49
C ARG A 102 -24.63 -11.79 1.00
N PRO A 103 -25.11 -11.83 2.25
CA PRO A 103 -25.88 -10.72 2.82
C PRO A 103 -24.99 -9.48 3.03
N GLY A 104 -25.67 -8.35 3.25
CA GLY A 104 -25.02 -7.08 3.58
C GLY A 104 -24.46 -6.31 2.37
N VAL A 105 -24.08 -5.06 2.63
CA VAL A 105 -23.58 -4.12 1.62
C VAL A 105 -22.36 -4.70 0.89
N TRP A 106 -21.40 -5.26 1.63
CA TRP A 106 -20.19 -5.83 1.06
C TRP A 106 -20.43 -7.14 0.31
N GLY A 107 -21.44 -7.92 0.69
CA GLY A 107 -21.84 -9.12 -0.05
C GLY A 107 -22.37 -8.81 -1.45
N LYS A 108 -23.06 -7.67 -1.61
CA LYS A 108 -23.51 -7.17 -2.91
C LYS A 108 -22.39 -6.54 -3.73
N LEU A 109 -21.46 -5.81 -3.09
CA LEU A 109 -20.40 -5.10 -3.80
C LEU A 109 -19.22 -5.99 -4.20
N ASN A 110 -18.85 -6.97 -3.37
CA ASN A 110 -17.76 -7.89 -3.66
C ASN A 110 -18.22 -8.94 -4.67
N GLN A 111 -17.70 -8.83 -5.90
CA GLN A 111 -18.03 -9.72 -7.00
C GLN A 111 -16.78 -10.43 -7.52
N PRO A 112 -16.92 -11.59 -8.18
CA PRO A 112 -15.80 -12.33 -8.75
C PRO A 112 -15.26 -11.72 -10.06
N TYR A 113 -15.82 -10.59 -10.51
CA TYR A 113 -15.43 -9.87 -11.71
C TYR A 113 -15.09 -8.40 -11.40
N ALA A 114 -14.19 -7.85 -12.22
CA ALA A 114 -13.78 -6.45 -12.18
C ALA A 114 -14.56 -5.61 -13.22
N GLY A 115 -14.27 -4.31 -13.27
CA GLY A 115 -14.80 -3.40 -14.29
C GLY A 115 -15.98 -2.55 -13.83
N ALA A 116 -16.38 -1.65 -14.72
CA ALA A 116 -17.44 -0.69 -14.49
C ALA A 116 -18.83 -1.36 -14.44
N ARG A 117 -19.70 -0.81 -13.59
CA ARG A 117 -21.07 -1.29 -13.36
C ARG A 117 -22.12 -0.18 -13.56
N GLU A 118 -21.66 1.07 -13.57
CA GLU A 118 -22.47 2.26 -13.80
C GLU A 118 -21.68 3.18 -14.73
N GLU A 119 -22.34 3.67 -15.79
CA GLU A 119 -21.76 4.66 -16.68
C GLU A 119 -21.82 6.04 -16.00
N ARG A 120 -20.70 6.47 -15.42
CA ARG A 120 -20.58 7.74 -14.71
C ARG A 120 -19.11 8.17 -14.63
N GLY A 121 -18.82 9.34 -15.19
CA GLY A 121 -17.50 9.97 -15.10
C GLY A 121 -17.14 10.38 -13.66
N VAL A 122 -15.87 10.73 -13.46
CA VAL A 122 -15.39 11.35 -12.22
C VAL A 122 -15.38 12.88 -12.37
N PRO A 123 -15.70 13.64 -11.30
CA PRO A 123 -15.57 15.09 -11.33
C PRO A 123 -14.10 15.53 -11.44
N ARG A 124 -13.88 16.74 -11.94
CA ARG A 124 -12.56 17.40 -12.01
C ARG A 124 -12.70 18.83 -11.51
N GLY A 125 -11.75 19.27 -10.70
CA GLY A 125 -11.67 20.63 -10.17
C GLY A 125 -10.63 21.47 -10.89
N GLU A 126 -10.20 22.54 -10.25
CA GLU A 126 -9.32 23.55 -10.84
C GLU A 126 -7.83 23.20 -10.68
N HIS A 127 -7.47 22.38 -9.69
CA HIS A 127 -6.07 22.10 -9.37
C HIS A 127 -5.50 20.97 -10.26
N ALA A 128 -4.17 20.98 -10.44
CA ALA A 128 -3.45 19.98 -11.22
C ALA A 128 -3.62 18.55 -10.67
N LEU A 129 -3.77 18.42 -9.36
CA LEU A 129 -3.88 17.14 -8.66
C LEU A 129 -5.34 16.86 -8.29
N GLN A 130 -5.88 15.74 -8.78
CA GLN A 130 -7.22 15.27 -8.49
C GLN A 130 -7.12 13.97 -7.68
N LEU A 131 -7.46 14.00 -6.39
CA LEU A 131 -7.48 12.86 -5.49
C LEU A 131 -8.89 12.28 -5.38
N TYR A 132 -9.08 11.05 -5.84
CA TYR A 132 -10.32 10.29 -5.65
C TYR A 132 -10.13 9.31 -4.50
N SER A 133 -10.73 9.61 -3.34
CA SER A 133 -10.41 8.89 -2.10
C SER A 133 -11.58 8.87 -1.11
N PHE A 134 -11.36 8.25 0.05
CA PHE A 134 -12.29 8.21 1.18
C PHE A 134 -11.52 8.04 2.49
N ALA A 135 -12.09 8.48 3.62
CA ALA A 135 -11.44 8.51 4.93
C ALA A 135 -11.23 7.11 5.55
N THR A 136 -10.43 6.29 4.87
CA THR A 136 -9.96 4.96 5.30
C THR A 136 -8.44 5.05 5.54
N PRO A 137 -7.83 4.07 6.23
CA PRO A 137 -6.38 4.11 6.44
C PRO A 137 -5.54 4.22 5.16
N ASN A 138 -5.98 3.62 4.04
CA ASN A 138 -5.28 3.78 2.76
C ASN A 138 -5.54 5.16 2.13
N GLY A 139 -6.78 5.64 2.20
CA GLY A 139 -7.15 6.94 1.61
C GLY A 139 -6.56 8.13 2.36
N MET A 140 -6.42 8.03 3.68
CA MET A 140 -5.79 9.06 4.52
C MET A 140 -4.32 9.25 4.15
N LYS A 141 -3.56 8.20 3.79
CA LYS A 141 -2.14 8.32 3.44
C LYS A 141 -1.88 9.37 2.37
N ALA A 142 -2.64 9.31 1.28
CA ALA A 142 -2.50 10.26 0.17
C ALA A 142 -2.89 11.68 0.59
N GLY A 143 -4.02 11.84 1.31
CA GLY A 143 -4.47 13.15 1.78
C GLY A 143 -3.49 13.80 2.77
N ILE A 144 -2.96 13.03 3.71
CA ILE A 144 -1.90 13.45 4.63
C ILE A 144 -0.68 13.93 3.87
N PHE A 145 -0.18 13.13 2.94
CA PHE A 145 1.06 13.45 2.25
C PHE A 145 0.92 14.67 1.35
N LEU A 146 -0.25 14.85 0.72
CA LEU A 146 -0.56 16.07 -0.03
C LEU A 146 -0.58 17.32 0.85
N GLU A 147 -0.93 17.20 2.13
CA GLU A 147 -0.98 18.35 3.03
C GLU A 147 0.39 18.66 3.63
N GLU A 148 1.23 17.65 3.87
CA GLU A 148 2.67 17.85 4.11
C GLU A 148 3.34 18.57 2.93
N LEU A 149 2.95 18.21 1.69
CA LEU A 149 3.40 18.89 0.47
C LEU A 149 2.80 20.31 0.35
N TYR A 150 1.54 20.53 0.74
CA TYR A 150 0.94 21.86 0.77
C TYR A 150 1.68 22.78 1.75
N ASP A 151 1.97 22.30 2.95
CA ASP A 151 2.66 23.10 3.96
C ASP A 151 4.03 23.55 3.48
N ARG A 152 4.75 22.68 2.76
CA ARG A 152 6.10 22.92 2.29
C ARG A 152 6.20 23.64 0.94
N TYR A 153 5.39 23.22 -0.03
CA TYR A 153 5.48 23.62 -1.44
C TYR A 153 4.24 24.35 -1.96
N LYS A 154 3.20 24.51 -1.12
CA LYS A 154 1.91 25.09 -1.52
C LYS A 154 1.23 24.31 -2.66
N THR A 155 1.47 23.00 -2.69
CA THR A 155 0.81 22.07 -3.60
C THR A 155 -0.69 22.00 -3.31
N GLU A 156 -1.51 22.56 -4.19
CA GLU A 156 -2.97 22.47 -4.10
C GLU A 156 -3.50 21.21 -4.80
N TYR A 157 -4.63 20.70 -4.32
CA TYR A 157 -5.27 19.50 -4.86
C TYR A 157 -6.78 19.54 -4.62
N ASP A 158 -7.53 18.87 -5.47
CA ASP A 158 -8.97 18.63 -5.27
C ASP A 158 -9.19 17.21 -4.72
N ALA A 159 -9.86 17.10 -3.57
CA ALA A 159 -10.24 15.80 -3.01
C ALA A 159 -11.72 15.50 -3.26
N TRP A 160 -11.97 14.38 -3.95
CA TRP A 160 -13.29 13.89 -4.31
C TRP A 160 -13.63 12.63 -3.50
N PRO A 161 -14.73 12.65 -2.72
CA PRO A 161 -15.16 11.49 -1.96
C PRO A 161 -15.69 10.38 -2.88
N ILE A 162 -15.11 9.19 -2.78
CA ILE A 162 -15.58 7.96 -3.41
C ILE A 162 -16.18 7.08 -2.33
N LYS A 163 -17.51 7.07 -2.21
CA LYS A 163 -18.19 6.34 -1.15
C LYS A 163 -18.22 4.86 -1.48
N ILE A 164 -17.20 4.14 -1.01
CA ILE A 164 -17.01 2.73 -1.32
C ILE A 164 -18.16 1.80 -0.88
N SER A 165 -19.00 2.24 0.07
CA SER A 165 -20.21 1.54 0.51
C SER A 165 -21.41 1.77 -0.42
N GLU A 166 -21.39 2.82 -1.24
CA GLU A 166 -22.42 3.11 -2.24
C GLU A 166 -22.05 2.54 -3.63
N GLY A 167 -20.81 2.06 -3.80
CA GLY A 167 -20.35 1.45 -5.05
C GLY A 167 -19.68 2.41 -6.04
N ASP A 168 -19.40 3.66 -5.62
CA ASP A 168 -18.81 4.71 -6.46
C ASP A 168 -17.48 4.30 -7.15
N GLN A 169 -16.74 3.36 -6.56
CA GLN A 169 -15.51 2.82 -7.13
C GLN A 169 -15.71 1.96 -8.38
N PHE A 170 -16.96 1.64 -8.73
CA PHE A 170 -17.32 0.84 -9.89
C PHE A 170 -17.93 1.66 -11.03
N THR A 171 -17.84 3.00 -10.97
CA THR A 171 -18.27 3.83 -12.10
C THR A 171 -17.23 3.77 -13.22
N SER A 172 -17.65 3.96 -14.47
CA SER A 172 -16.76 3.99 -15.63
C SER A 172 -15.57 4.93 -15.43
N GLY A 173 -15.82 6.17 -15.01
CA GLY A 173 -14.76 7.14 -14.78
C GLY A 173 -13.77 6.73 -13.68
N PHE A 174 -14.22 6.14 -12.57
CA PHE A 174 -13.28 5.72 -11.51
C PHE A 174 -12.46 4.50 -11.95
N VAL A 175 -13.06 3.59 -12.72
CA VAL A 175 -12.38 2.39 -13.26
C VAL A 175 -11.30 2.77 -14.27
N GLU A 176 -11.49 3.84 -15.05
CA GLU A 176 -10.45 4.39 -15.93
C GLU A 176 -9.23 4.88 -15.16
N VAL A 177 -9.46 5.53 -14.00
CA VAL A 177 -8.38 5.96 -13.09
C VAL A 177 -7.71 4.77 -12.40
N ASN A 178 -8.51 3.84 -11.86
CA ASN A 178 -8.04 2.62 -11.23
C ASN A 178 -8.88 1.39 -11.61
N PRO A 179 -8.36 0.50 -12.48
CA PRO A 179 -9.11 -0.70 -12.90
C PRO A 179 -9.32 -1.72 -11.78
N ASN A 180 -8.61 -1.60 -10.65
CA ASN A 180 -8.81 -2.41 -9.44
C ASN A 180 -10.02 -1.95 -8.60
N SER A 181 -10.63 -0.80 -8.94
CA SER A 181 -11.76 -0.22 -8.19
C SER A 181 -11.46 -0.06 -6.69
N LYS A 182 -10.27 0.45 -6.34
CA LYS A 182 -9.87 0.74 -4.96
C LYS A 182 -9.39 2.18 -4.81
N ILE A 183 -9.74 2.80 -3.69
CA ILE A 183 -9.16 4.08 -3.25
C ILE A 183 -7.86 3.87 -2.45
N PRO A 184 -6.96 4.86 -2.41
CA PRO A 184 -6.98 6.10 -3.18
C PRO A 184 -6.55 5.91 -4.64
N ALA A 185 -6.96 6.84 -5.49
CA ALA A 185 -6.45 7.01 -6.85
C ALA A 185 -6.24 8.51 -7.14
N LEU A 186 -5.24 8.82 -7.95
CA LEU A 186 -4.80 10.19 -8.26
C LEU A 186 -4.73 10.36 -9.78
N LEU A 187 -5.19 11.50 -10.28
CA LEU A 187 -4.82 12.02 -11.59
C LEU A 187 -3.97 13.28 -11.40
N HIS A 188 -2.84 13.35 -12.11
CA HIS A 188 -1.98 14.53 -12.15
C HIS A 188 -1.97 15.11 -13.57
N TYR A 189 -2.55 16.30 -13.72
CA TYR A 189 -2.57 17.07 -14.95
C TYR A 189 -1.37 18.03 -14.95
N THR A 190 -0.38 17.75 -15.78
CA THR A 190 0.80 18.61 -15.96
C THR A 190 0.78 19.24 -17.34
N GLU A 191 1.31 20.45 -17.48
CA GLU A 191 1.42 21.12 -18.79
C GLU A 191 2.27 20.33 -19.80
N GLU A 192 3.18 19.48 -19.31
CA GLU A 192 4.10 18.68 -20.14
C GLU A 192 3.45 17.46 -20.80
N ASN A 193 2.26 17.04 -20.37
CA ASN A 193 1.62 15.80 -20.83
C ASN A 193 0.26 16.09 -21.48
N GLU A 194 0.01 15.51 -22.66
CA GLU A 194 -1.29 15.59 -23.34
C GLU A 194 -2.40 14.86 -22.55
N GLU A 195 -2.04 13.76 -21.88
CA GLU A 195 -2.93 12.99 -21.01
C GLU A 195 -2.47 13.06 -19.54
N PRO A 196 -3.40 13.06 -18.56
CA PRO A 196 -3.02 13.07 -17.15
C PRO A 196 -2.31 11.77 -16.74
N VAL A 197 -1.34 11.90 -15.83
CA VAL A 197 -0.71 10.74 -15.23
C VAL A 197 -1.65 10.14 -14.18
N ARG A 198 -2.11 8.91 -14.44
CA ARG A 198 -2.90 8.13 -13.46
C ARG A 198 -1.99 7.38 -12.49
N VAL A 199 -2.32 7.44 -11.21
CA VAL A 199 -1.59 6.72 -10.15
C VAL A 199 -2.58 6.11 -9.17
N PHE A 200 -2.46 4.82 -8.91
CA PHE A 200 -3.29 4.08 -7.96
C PHE A 200 -2.41 3.16 -7.12
N GLU A 201 -2.98 2.60 -6.05
CA GLU A 201 -2.27 2.01 -4.89
C GLU A 201 -1.64 3.08 -3.98
N SER A 202 -2.06 3.10 -2.71
CA SER A 202 -1.63 4.14 -1.77
C SER A 202 -0.11 4.29 -1.64
N GLY A 203 0.66 3.19 -1.67
CA GLY A 203 2.12 3.26 -1.64
C GLY A 203 2.72 3.86 -2.92
N SER A 204 2.14 3.55 -4.08
CA SER A 204 2.58 4.12 -5.36
C SER A 204 2.26 5.61 -5.45
N VAL A 205 1.11 6.04 -4.93
CA VAL A 205 0.73 7.46 -4.84
C VAL A 205 1.75 8.24 -4.00
N LEU A 206 2.16 7.71 -2.84
CA LEU A 206 3.18 8.34 -2.00
C LEU A 206 4.53 8.46 -2.71
N LEU A 207 5.01 7.37 -3.32
CA LEU A 207 6.27 7.39 -4.09
C LEU A 207 6.22 8.38 -5.24
N TYR A 208 5.13 8.39 -6.00
CA TYR A 208 4.95 9.30 -7.13
C TYR A 208 5.01 10.76 -6.69
N LEU A 209 4.22 11.12 -5.67
CA LEU A 209 4.19 12.49 -5.14
C LEU A 209 5.55 12.91 -4.58
N ALA A 210 6.28 11.99 -3.93
CA ALA A 210 7.62 12.28 -3.43
C ALA A 210 8.61 12.49 -4.60
N ASP A 211 8.63 11.59 -5.58
CA ASP A 211 9.59 11.69 -6.68
C ASP A 211 9.28 12.89 -7.61
N THR A 212 8.04 13.38 -7.66
CA THR A 212 7.63 14.47 -8.55
C THR A 212 7.54 15.84 -7.88
N LEU A 213 7.11 15.93 -6.61
CA LEU A 213 6.78 17.20 -5.94
C LEU A 213 7.66 17.50 -4.72
N ASP A 214 8.31 16.49 -4.12
CA ASP A 214 9.27 16.71 -3.02
C ASP A 214 10.63 17.16 -3.58
N THR A 215 10.67 18.40 -4.05
CA THR A 215 11.84 19.00 -4.74
C THR A 215 13.11 19.04 -3.88
N ASP A 216 12.98 19.14 -2.56
CA ASP A 216 14.12 19.14 -1.63
C ASP A 216 14.48 17.72 -1.14
N GLN A 217 13.65 16.74 -1.46
CA GLN A 217 13.78 15.34 -1.06
C GLN A 217 13.90 15.16 0.46
N VAL A 218 12.95 15.77 1.18
CA VAL A 218 12.86 15.69 2.64
C VAL A 218 12.11 14.45 3.14
N PHE A 219 11.21 13.89 2.34
CA PHE A 219 10.43 12.72 2.70
C PHE A 219 11.10 11.43 2.22
N ILE A 220 11.67 11.44 1.01
CA ILE A 220 12.49 10.33 0.50
C ILE A 220 13.87 10.85 0.12
N LEU A 221 14.84 10.60 1.01
CA LEU A 221 16.20 11.12 0.89
C LEU A 221 16.93 10.60 -0.37
N LYS A 222 17.82 11.44 -0.94
CA LYS A 222 18.69 11.11 -2.10
C LYS A 222 19.65 9.96 -1.84
N ASP A 223 20.13 9.84 -0.60
CA ASP A 223 21.14 8.85 -0.25
C ASP A 223 20.64 7.44 -0.60
N PRO A 224 21.34 6.68 -1.46
CA PRO A 224 20.84 5.39 -1.96
C PRO A 224 20.55 4.38 -0.85
N LYS A 225 21.32 4.43 0.25
CA LYS A 225 21.14 3.52 1.39
C LYS A 225 19.87 3.89 2.18
N LEU A 226 19.68 5.18 2.49
CA LEU A 226 18.49 5.65 3.20
C LEU A 226 17.22 5.48 2.35
N ARG A 227 17.30 5.72 1.05
CA ARG A 227 16.19 5.46 0.12
C ARG A 227 15.81 3.99 0.08
N ALA A 228 16.78 3.08 -0.02
CA ALA A 228 16.52 1.65 -0.03
C ALA A 228 15.83 1.17 1.25
N GLU A 229 16.24 1.68 2.41
CA GLU A 229 15.59 1.37 3.69
C GLU A 229 14.16 1.90 3.74
N CYS A 230 13.93 3.18 3.38
CA CYS A 230 12.60 3.78 3.34
C CYS A 230 11.63 3.00 2.43
N ILE A 231 12.09 2.66 1.22
CA ILE A 231 11.29 1.88 0.26
C ILE A 231 11.02 0.47 0.81
N SER A 232 11.97 -0.16 1.49
CA SER A 232 11.76 -1.48 2.11
C SER A 232 10.62 -1.45 3.13
N TRP A 233 10.57 -0.42 3.98
CA TRP A 233 9.48 -0.24 4.94
C TRP A 233 8.14 0.12 4.28
N LEU A 234 8.16 0.91 3.21
CA LEU A 234 6.95 1.22 2.45
C LEU A 234 6.34 -0.06 1.84
N PHE A 235 7.16 -0.88 1.18
CA PHE A 235 6.69 -2.14 0.60
C PHE A 235 6.33 -3.18 1.67
N TRP A 236 7.02 -3.20 2.81
CA TRP A 236 6.59 -3.96 3.99
C TRP A 236 5.18 -3.54 4.41
N GLN A 237 4.90 -2.23 4.51
CA GLN A 237 3.60 -1.70 4.91
C GLN A 237 2.51 -2.12 3.91
N VAL A 238 2.78 -2.00 2.60
CA VAL A 238 1.85 -2.42 1.53
C VAL A 238 1.55 -3.92 1.60
N GLY A 239 2.55 -4.76 1.87
CA GLY A 239 2.38 -6.21 2.00
C GLY A 239 1.78 -6.67 3.33
N ALA A 240 1.98 -5.91 4.41
CA ALA A 240 1.51 -6.24 5.75
C ALA A 240 0.03 -5.86 5.97
N ALA A 241 -0.39 -4.70 5.46
CA ALA A 241 -1.74 -4.16 5.70
C ALA A 241 -2.91 -5.09 5.33
N PRO A 242 -2.84 -5.94 4.27
CA PRO A 242 -3.90 -6.90 3.98
C PRO A 242 -4.19 -7.88 5.11
N TYR A 243 -3.18 -8.27 5.91
CA TYR A 243 -3.35 -9.16 7.07
C TYR A 243 -4.07 -8.49 8.24
N LEU A 244 -3.88 -7.19 8.42
CA LEU A 244 -4.60 -6.40 9.45
C LEU A 244 -6.02 -6.06 9.00
N GLY A 245 -6.17 -5.67 7.73
CA GLY A 245 -7.39 -5.11 7.16
C GLY A 245 -8.42 -6.17 6.71
N GLY A 246 -9.15 -5.83 5.64
CA GLY A 246 -10.26 -6.64 5.13
C GLY A 246 -9.88 -8.02 4.57
N GLY A 247 -8.58 -8.26 4.32
CA GLY A 247 -8.06 -9.56 3.88
C GLY A 247 -7.67 -10.50 5.02
N GLY A 248 -7.78 -10.06 6.29
CA GLY A 248 -7.33 -10.83 7.44
C GLY A 248 -8.07 -10.45 8.72
N PHE A 249 -7.32 -10.06 9.75
CA PHE A 249 -7.76 -9.98 11.14
C PHE A 249 -9.06 -9.20 11.31
N LYS A 250 -9.16 -7.97 10.82
CA LYS A 250 -10.38 -7.15 10.97
C LYS A 250 -11.61 -7.85 10.42
N ASN A 251 -11.49 -8.58 9.30
CA ASN A 251 -12.64 -9.23 8.66
C ASN A 251 -13.14 -10.41 9.49
N PHE A 252 -12.24 -11.31 9.91
CA PHE A 252 -12.61 -12.48 10.72
C PHE A 252 -13.02 -12.10 12.15
N PHE A 253 -12.36 -11.10 12.73
CA PHE A 253 -12.68 -10.62 14.07
C PHE A 253 -14.07 -9.95 14.14
N ASN A 254 -14.50 -9.28 13.06
CA ASN A 254 -15.82 -8.62 12.99
C ASN A 254 -16.89 -9.46 12.28
N ALA A 255 -16.57 -10.66 11.79
CA ALA A 255 -17.54 -11.54 11.14
C ALA A 255 -18.65 -11.99 12.11
N GLU A 256 -19.85 -12.22 11.61
CA GLU A 256 -20.98 -12.74 12.41
C GLU A 256 -20.66 -14.13 12.98
N VAL A 257 -20.13 -15.02 12.15
CA VAL A 257 -19.63 -16.33 12.56
C VAL A 257 -18.16 -16.21 12.91
N LYS A 258 -17.80 -16.59 14.14
CA LYS A 258 -16.42 -16.61 14.61
C LYS A 258 -15.75 -17.92 14.21
N ILE A 259 -14.64 -17.82 13.50
CA ILE A 259 -13.80 -18.95 13.11
C ILE A 259 -12.50 -18.82 13.89
N GLU A 260 -12.40 -19.54 15.01
CA GLU A 260 -11.27 -19.47 15.94
C GLU A 260 -9.92 -19.58 15.22
N SER A 261 -9.73 -20.63 14.43
CA SER A 261 -8.48 -20.86 13.70
C SER A 261 -8.10 -19.74 12.73
N ALA A 262 -9.08 -19.05 12.13
CA ALA A 262 -8.82 -17.89 11.27
C ALA A 262 -8.47 -16.66 12.10
N ILE A 263 -9.23 -16.39 13.18
CA ILE A 263 -8.99 -15.28 14.09
C ILE A 263 -7.58 -15.39 14.68
N ASP A 264 -7.22 -16.55 15.23
CA ASP A 264 -5.92 -16.78 15.85
C ASP A 264 -4.78 -16.59 14.86
N LYS A 265 -4.90 -17.17 13.65
CA LYS A 265 -3.90 -17.02 12.59
C LYS A 265 -3.60 -15.55 12.29
N TYR A 266 -4.63 -14.75 12.07
CA TYR A 266 -4.44 -13.35 11.72
C TYR A 266 -4.11 -12.47 12.93
N ALA A 267 -4.58 -12.82 14.13
CA ALA A 267 -4.21 -12.14 15.37
C ALA A 267 -2.71 -12.29 15.66
N LEU A 268 -2.18 -13.51 15.52
CA LEU A 268 -0.75 -13.79 15.69
C LEU A 268 0.09 -12.99 14.69
N GLU A 269 -0.29 -12.98 13.42
CA GLU A 269 0.44 -12.23 12.40
C GLU A 269 0.38 -10.71 12.65
N VAL A 270 -0.78 -10.17 13.02
CA VAL A 270 -0.92 -8.75 13.36
C VAL A 270 -0.07 -8.39 14.58
N LYS A 271 -0.10 -9.18 15.65
CA LYS A 271 0.75 -8.95 16.84
C LYS A 271 2.24 -9.00 16.46
N ARG A 272 2.65 -9.93 15.61
CA ARG A 272 4.03 -10.00 15.08
C ARG A 272 4.40 -8.76 14.28
N GLN A 273 3.49 -8.23 13.45
CA GLN A 273 3.73 -6.99 12.71
C GLN A 273 3.94 -5.80 13.67
N PHE A 274 3.11 -5.67 14.71
CA PHE A 274 3.30 -4.66 15.75
C PHE A 274 4.62 -4.86 16.51
N ASP A 275 5.03 -6.09 16.81
CA ASP A 275 6.32 -6.37 17.46
C ASP A 275 7.52 -6.00 16.56
N VAL A 276 7.46 -6.28 15.25
CA VAL A 276 8.48 -5.83 14.29
C VAL A 276 8.64 -4.31 14.33
N LEU A 277 7.52 -3.60 14.35
CA LEU A 277 7.49 -2.14 14.42
C LEU A 277 8.02 -1.62 15.76
N ASP A 278 7.56 -2.19 16.87
CA ASP A 278 7.99 -1.83 18.22
C ASP A 278 9.50 -2.01 18.39
N ARG A 279 10.07 -3.13 17.95
CA ARG A 279 11.51 -3.37 18.00
C ARG A 279 12.31 -2.42 17.12
N HIS A 280 11.80 -2.09 15.94
CA HIS A 280 12.43 -1.12 15.05
C HIS A 280 12.42 0.29 15.66
N LEU A 281 11.33 0.67 16.34
CA LEU A 281 11.15 2.01 16.91
C LEU A 281 11.78 2.18 18.30
N GLY A 282 11.75 1.14 19.13
CA GLY A 282 12.36 1.13 20.46
C GLY A 282 13.89 1.06 20.44
N THR A 283 14.49 0.79 19.26
CA THR A 283 15.95 0.85 19.05
C THR A 283 16.42 2.18 18.44
N MET A 284 15.51 3.12 18.17
CA MET A 284 15.84 4.49 17.71
C MET A 284 16.14 5.45 18.85
#